data_AF-A0A380MPI5-F1
#
_entry.id   AF-A0A380MPI5-F1
#
_cell.length_a   1.000
_cell.length_b   1.000
_cell.length_c   1.000
_cell.angle_alpha   90.00
_cell.angle_beta   90.00
_cell.angle_gamma   90.00
#
_symmetry.space_group_name_H-M   'P 1'
#
loop_
_entity.id
_entity.type
_entity.pdbx_description
1 polymer ?
#
loop_
_entity_poly.entity_id
_entity_poly.type
_entity_poly.pdbx_seq_one_letter_code
_entity_poly.pdbx_strand_id
1 'polypeptide(L)' 'MPAEPERPAPCRTCQEFALAEAVANGERDYSRATDCRVLLKRHRQSGTCTAAQEEG' A
#
# COMPACT_ATOMS: atom_id res chain seq x y z
N MET A 1 6.07 -19.42 16.40
CA MET A 1 7.15 -18.43 16.18
C MET A 1 6.60 -17.07 16.58
N PRO A 2 7.34 -16.26 17.37
CA PRO A 2 6.83 -15.04 18.01
C PRO A 2 6.56 -13.92 17.01
N ALA A 3 5.73 -12.95 17.41
CA ALA A 3 5.19 -11.84 16.63
C ALA A 3 6.24 -11.09 15.79
N GLU A 4 6.10 -11.18 14.47
CA GLU A 4 6.75 -10.31 13.50
C GLU A 4 6.21 -8.88 13.73
N PRO A 5 7.07 -7.86 13.81
CA PRO A 5 6.73 -6.55 14.37
C PRO A 5 5.43 -6.01 13.78
N GLU A 6 4.58 -5.54 14.68
CA GLU A 6 3.52 -4.57 14.43
C GLU A 6 4.18 -3.29 13.87
N ARG A 7 4.72 -3.36 12.65
CA ARG A 7 4.99 -2.19 11.82
C ARG A 7 3.65 -1.48 11.79
N PRO A 8 3.57 -0.20 12.18
CA PRO A 8 2.30 0.52 12.27
C PRO A 8 1.52 0.17 11.00
N ALA A 9 0.36 -0.47 11.18
CA ALA A 9 -0.35 -1.10 10.08
C ALA A 9 -0.42 -0.04 8.97
N PRO A 10 0.23 -0.30 7.82
CA PRO A 10 0.26 0.69 6.77
C PRO A 10 -1.20 0.97 6.44
N CYS A 11 -1.53 2.25 6.28
CA CYS A 11 -2.88 2.75 6.06
C CYS A 11 -3.69 1.83 5.13
N ARG A 12 -5.02 1.78 5.23
CA ARG A 12 -5.84 0.87 4.39
C ARG A 12 -5.46 0.96 2.90
N THR A 13 -5.30 2.17 2.40
CA THR A 13 -4.81 2.49 1.06
C THR A 13 -3.42 1.92 0.73
N CYS A 14 -2.49 1.93 1.68
CA CYS A 14 -1.15 1.37 1.56
C CYS A 14 -1.21 -0.17 1.43
N GLN A 15 -2.12 -0.80 2.19
CA GLN A 15 -2.40 -2.23 2.11
C GLN A 15 -3.06 -2.60 0.77
N GLU A 16 -4.00 -1.78 0.30
CA GLU A 16 -4.64 -1.94 -1.01
C GLU A 16 -3.63 -1.83 -2.16
N PHE A 17 -2.72 -0.85 -2.12
CA PHE A 17 -1.65 -0.74 -3.13
C PHE A 17 -0.66 -1.90 -3.09
N ALA A 18 -0.33 -2.41 -1.90
CA ALA A 18 0.54 -3.59 -1.78
C ALA A 18 -0.13 -4.85 -2.33
N LEU A 19 -1.43 -5.04 -2.07
CA LEU A 19 -2.20 -6.17 -2.60
C LEU A 19 -2.39 -6.05 -4.11
N ALA A 20 -2.69 -4.85 -4.62
CA ALA A 20 -2.77 -4.58 -6.05
C ALA A 20 -1.42 -4.79 -6.76
N GLU A 21 -0.30 -4.42 -6.15
CA GLU A 21 1.05 -4.72 -6.66
C GLU A 21 1.25 -6.25 -6.77
N ALA A 22 0.86 -7.02 -5.75
CA ALA A 22 0.99 -8.47 -5.75
C ALA A 22 0.13 -9.13 -6.83
N VAL A 23 -1.13 -8.69 -6.99
CA VAL A 23 -2.04 -9.17 -8.05
C VAL A 23 -1.48 -8.83 -9.42
N ALA A 24 -1.05 -7.58 -9.65
CA ALA A 24 -0.48 -7.16 -10.91
C ALA A 24 0.82 -7.91 -11.27
N ASN A 25 1.67 -8.20 -10.28
CA ASN A 25 2.84 -9.07 -10.49
C ASN A 25 2.43 -10.50 -10.88
N GLY A 26 1.37 -11.03 -10.26
CA GLY A 26 0.80 -12.35 -10.61
C GLY A 26 0.27 -12.41 -12.04
N GLU A 27 -0.39 -11.33 -12.50
CA GLU A 27 -0.89 -11.20 -13.88
C GLU A 27 0.21 -10.83 -14.89
N ARG A 28 1.43 -10.55 -14.43
CA ARG A 28 2.56 -10.00 -15.22
C ARG A 28 2.26 -8.62 -15.81
N ASP A 29 1.33 -7.91 -15.19
CA ASP A 29 0.99 -6.52 -15.47
C ASP A 29 1.99 -5.57 -14.78
N TYR A 30 3.22 -5.55 -15.30
CA TYR A 30 4.30 -4.73 -14.75
C TYR A 30 4.01 -3.22 -14.79
N SER A 31 3.14 -2.80 -15.70
CA SER A 31 2.65 -1.41 -15.75
C SER A 31 1.84 -1.07 -14.51
N ARG A 32 0.83 -1.88 -14.17
CA ARG A 32 0.03 -1.68 -12.94
C ARG A 32 0.86 -1.87 -11.68
N ALA A 33 1.79 -2.82 -11.66
CA ALA A 33 2.70 -3.01 -10.53
C ALA A 33 3.57 -1.75 -10.29
N THR A 34 4.09 -1.15 -11.35
CA THR A 34 4.86 0.10 -11.26
C THR A 34 3.99 1.26 -10.79
N ASP A 35 2.76 1.38 -11.31
CA ASP A 35 1.80 2.40 -10.90
C ASP A 35 1.47 2.29 -9.40
N CYS A 36 1.16 1.09 -8.89
CA CYS A 36 0.93 0.86 -7.46
C CYS A 36 2.11 1.31 -6.60
N ARG A 37 3.34 1.07 -7.07
CA ARG A 37 4.57 1.49 -6.39
C ARG A 37 4.75 3.00 -6.37
N VAL A 38 4.38 3.68 -7.45
CA VAL A 38 4.36 5.15 -7.55
C VAL A 38 3.29 5.75 -6.64
N LEU A 39 2.09 5.18 -6.64
CA LEU A 39 0.99 5.59 -5.76
C LEU A 39 1.37 5.45 -4.29
N LEU A 40 2.01 4.35 -3.90
CA LEU A 40 2.48 4.11 -2.54
C LEU A 40 3.57 5.13 -2.12
N LYS A 41 4.49 5.47 -3.03
CA LYS A 41 5.47 6.55 -2.79
C LYS A 41 4.81 7.92 -2.68
N ARG A 42 3.84 8.23 -3.54
CA ARG A 42 3.13 9.50 -3.53
C ARG A 42 2.32 9.64 -2.25
N HIS A 43 1.60 8.59 -1.87
CA HIS A 43 0.81 8.53 -0.64
C HIS A 43 1.67 8.78 0.62
N ARG A 44 2.86 8.20 0.68
CA ARG A 44 3.84 8.47 1.77
C ARG A 44 4.38 9.90 1.76
N GLN A 45 4.66 10.46 0.58
CA GLN A 45 5.18 11.84 0.44
C GLN A 45 4.12 12.90 0.68
N SER A 46 2.88 12.64 0.29
CA SER A 46 1.75 13.56 0.44
C SER A 46 1.27 13.65 1.89
N GLY A 47 1.83 12.88 2.83
CA GLY A 47 1.42 12.87 4.23
C GLY A 47 -0.02 12.39 4.46
N THR A 48 -0.70 11.95 3.39
CA THR A 48 -2.08 11.42 3.38
C THR A 48 -2.14 10.02 4.00
N CYS A 49 -0.98 9.48 4.38
CA CYS A 49 -0.84 8.30 5.21
C CYS A 49 -1.21 8.58 6.67
N THR A 50 -2.39 9.15 6.87
CA THR A 50 -3.07 9.18 8.16
C THR A 50 -3.75 7.82 8.33
N ALA A 51 -3.10 6.92 9.08
CA ALA A 51 -3.81 5.80 9.66
C ALA A 51 -4.93 6.39 10.54
N ALA A 52 -6.18 6.03 10.21
CA ALA A 52 -7.42 6.71 10.60
C ALA A 52 -7.62 8.06 9.89
N GLN A 53 -8.57 8.12 8.95
CA GLN A 53 -9.68 9.08 8.88
C GLN A 53 -10.62 8.60 7.76
N GLU A 54 -11.41 7.55 8.08
CA GLU A 54 -12.75 7.40 7.54
C GLU A 54 -13.63 8.27 8.45
N GLU A 55 -13.97 9.48 8.02
CA GLU A 55 -15.03 10.30 8.63
C GLU A 55 -15.83 10.92 7.47
N GLY A 56 -17.03 10.41 7.23
CA GLY A 56 -17.97 10.89 6.21
C GLY A 56 -18.95 9.83 5.75
#